data_AF-A0A7R7XQP6-F1
#
_entry.id   AF-A0A7R7XQP6-F1
#
_cell.length_a   1.000
_cell.length_b   1.000
_cell.length_c   1.000
_cell.angle_alpha   90.00
_cell.angle_beta   90.00
_cell.angle_gamma   90.00
#
_symmetry.space_group_name_H-M   'P 1'
#
loop_
_entity.id
_entity.type
_entity.pdbx_description
1 polymer ?
#
loop_
_entity_poly.entity_id
_entity_poly.type
_entity_poly.pdbx_seq_one_letter_code
_entity_poly.pdbx_strand_id
1 'polypeptide(L)'
;MSEAPSSPVRSLMTAQEYYSSFPNNPIISERFHNIDEASHFRDSLALLSDAQTRNFVLDFGNEDAWCAVDLETQDLTALLTHNRSRCFGTRWINIWAPEEQKDLIKAITNYYGVSERLQGLMCTDPVTRPPKPTAPAQPARRSFQSRGSPKLARTNVDEDLEDGYAMKPLPSSEEVHAAASFRGITFGHVVDQIWHFCSTDYGPRYTCIGYNSLYYVPKLEMPNGKGLPDGRRLWSWLILFDDGTVLSIQENPYPGKTTASEREMKAVTAVSRRNIQLIFAGVSKQHSATSENDSLVTIRVRPFHDSGLEYASIKQEDGASLLFYYIFDDWVSSYALVAKREHTYGVNLDSLRSSMLNKPVVGLIDQLHWLGRQLAVLKRLYQSYELIMTRILQRQRLLHDEARSNQPRLPFGQTFATDTDIQRTMTMQGSFSASGTQENSVGVRLNAPAVARFERLLDRIKLYCLSEIDTCLTEKESLTFLNFNLIALKDSQAVEKLTRITILLAKVTILFLPVSLMTAYFSTELEGVKGVYNQVQYWVSFAVIMFLSVVMLVLFGYVSDTVEGQTIYRSMFRTFFRKSRNRFLGQEDVPADPGHLHEH
;
A
#
# COMPACT_ATOMS: atom_id res chain seq x y z
N MET A 1 -32.13 -38.96 54.83
CA MET A 1 -31.50 -38.58 53.55
C MET A 1 -32.61 -38.33 52.56
N SER A 2 -32.97 -37.06 52.39
CA SER A 2 -33.99 -36.62 51.45
C SER A 2 -33.26 -35.94 50.31
N GLU A 3 -33.34 -36.52 49.11
CA GLU A 3 -32.84 -35.90 47.88
C GLU A 3 -33.63 -34.62 47.64
N ALA A 4 -32.92 -33.50 47.50
CA ALA A 4 -33.46 -32.24 47.03
C ALA A 4 -33.57 -32.31 45.50
N PRO A 5 -34.69 -31.90 44.89
CA PRO A 5 -34.83 -31.86 43.45
C PRO A 5 -33.90 -30.77 42.89
N SER A 6 -33.09 -31.16 41.90
CA SER A 6 -32.31 -30.25 41.08
C SER A 6 -33.22 -29.20 40.46
N SER A 7 -32.84 -27.94 40.61
CA SER A 7 -33.44 -26.81 39.91
C SER A 7 -33.39 -27.01 38.40
N PRO A 8 -34.44 -26.66 37.63
CA PRO A 8 -34.44 -26.87 36.20
C PRO A 8 -33.46 -25.90 35.56
N VAL A 9 -32.42 -26.45 34.92
CA VAL A 9 -31.62 -25.74 33.91
C VAL A 9 -32.61 -25.26 32.85
N ARG A 10 -32.89 -23.95 32.78
CA ARG A 10 -33.65 -23.36 31.66
C ARG A 10 -32.96 -23.81 30.37
N SER A 11 -33.66 -24.58 29.54
CA SER A 11 -33.09 -25.21 28.35
C SER A 11 -32.47 -24.15 27.44
N LEU A 12 -31.21 -24.37 27.05
CA LEU A 12 -30.57 -23.60 25.98
C LEU A 12 -31.33 -23.88 24.69
N MET A 13 -31.98 -22.84 24.15
CA MET A 13 -32.67 -22.93 22.86
C MET A 13 -31.62 -23.18 21.77
N THR A 14 -31.84 -24.18 20.92
CA THR A 14 -30.91 -24.51 19.84
C THR A 14 -30.89 -23.39 18.79
N ALA A 15 -29.84 -23.32 17.97
CA ALA A 15 -29.75 -22.34 16.89
C ALA A 15 -30.93 -22.43 15.91
N GLN A 16 -31.36 -23.65 15.57
CA GLN A 16 -32.51 -23.87 14.70
C GLN A 16 -33.82 -23.43 15.35
N GLU A 17 -34.02 -23.74 16.64
CA GLU A 17 -35.18 -23.25 17.40
C GLU A 17 -35.20 -21.71 17.46
N TYR A 18 -34.03 -21.07 17.57
CA TYR A 18 -33.90 -19.61 17.53
C TYR A 18 -34.41 -19.00 16.24
N TYR A 19 -33.94 -19.44 15.07
CA TYR A 19 -34.45 -18.88 13.83
C TYR A 19 -35.91 -19.26 13.54
N SER A 20 -36.37 -20.39 14.08
CA SER A 20 -37.78 -20.81 13.99
C SER A 20 -38.71 -20.05 14.94
N SER A 21 -38.18 -19.35 15.96
CA SER A 21 -38.99 -18.68 16.98
C SER A 21 -39.48 -17.30 16.56
N PHE A 22 -39.17 -16.83 15.35
CA PHE A 22 -39.57 -15.51 14.85
C PHE A 22 -41.03 -15.55 14.37
N PRO A 23 -42.01 -15.11 15.18
CA PRO A 23 -43.43 -15.39 14.94
C PRO A 23 -44.00 -14.60 13.76
N ASN A 24 -43.39 -13.46 13.42
CA ASN A 24 -43.87 -12.51 12.43
C ASN A 24 -42.97 -12.43 11.19
N ASN A 25 -41.92 -13.27 11.09
CA ASN A 25 -40.98 -13.22 9.97
C ASN A 25 -40.43 -14.61 9.62
N PRO A 26 -41.16 -15.41 8.82
CA PRO A 26 -40.71 -16.74 8.42
C PRO A 26 -39.47 -16.70 7.50
N ILE A 27 -39.21 -15.58 6.83
CA ILE A 27 -38.05 -15.40 5.94
C ILE A 27 -36.74 -15.59 6.69
N ILE A 28 -36.69 -15.21 7.98
CA ILE A 28 -35.53 -15.42 8.85
C ILE A 28 -35.23 -16.93 8.98
N SER A 29 -36.24 -17.75 9.24
CA SER A 29 -36.04 -19.21 9.33
C SER A 29 -35.61 -19.86 8.01
N GLU A 30 -36.05 -19.31 6.87
CA GLU A 30 -35.75 -19.85 5.55
C GLU A 30 -34.36 -19.46 5.04
N ARG A 31 -33.87 -18.26 5.40
CA ARG A 31 -32.60 -17.72 4.87
C ARG A 31 -31.38 -18.00 5.71
N PHE A 32 -31.54 -18.24 7.02
CA PHE A 32 -30.42 -18.58 7.88
C PHE A 32 -30.05 -20.05 7.71
N HIS A 33 -28.81 -20.30 7.28
CA HIS A 33 -28.30 -21.64 7.04
C HIS A 33 -27.06 -21.92 7.90
N ASN A 34 -26.94 -23.15 8.39
CA ASN A 34 -25.79 -23.60 9.16
C ASN A 34 -24.56 -23.75 8.24
N ILE A 35 -23.55 -22.90 8.43
CA ILE A 35 -22.33 -22.90 7.61
C ILE A 35 -21.30 -23.93 8.06
N ASP A 36 -21.60 -24.69 9.12
CA ASP A 36 -20.83 -25.88 9.48
C ASP A 36 -21.20 -27.08 8.62
N GLU A 37 -22.22 -26.96 7.78
CA GLU A 37 -22.55 -27.94 6.75
C GLU A 37 -21.83 -27.61 5.43
N ALA A 38 -21.22 -28.61 4.79
CA ALA A 38 -20.37 -28.42 3.62
C ALA A 38 -21.09 -27.86 2.37
N SER A 39 -22.40 -28.09 2.23
CA SER A 39 -23.23 -27.50 1.16
C SER A 39 -23.38 -25.99 1.39
N HIS A 40 -24.00 -25.62 2.51
CA HIS A 40 -24.27 -24.23 2.87
C HIS A 40 -22.99 -23.39 3.00
N PHE A 41 -21.89 -23.99 3.44
CA PHE A 41 -20.58 -23.33 3.48
C PHE A 41 -20.13 -22.89 2.08
N ARG A 42 -20.17 -23.79 1.09
CA ARG A 42 -19.74 -23.51 -0.29
C ARG A 42 -20.66 -22.52 -0.98
N ASP A 43 -21.97 -22.67 -0.78
CA ASP A 43 -22.96 -21.77 -1.36
C ASP A 43 -22.82 -20.36 -0.79
N SER A 44 -22.66 -20.24 0.54
CA SER A 44 -22.41 -18.96 1.19
C SER A 44 -21.11 -18.32 0.71
N LEU A 45 -20.01 -19.08 0.60
CA LEU A 45 -18.73 -18.55 0.11
C LEU A 45 -18.80 -18.07 -1.34
N ALA A 46 -19.58 -18.76 -2.18
CA ALA A 46 -19.83 -18.34 -3.56
C ALA A 46 -20.61 -17.02 -3.61
N LEU A 47 -21.64 -16.86 -2.78
CA LEU A 47 -22.40 -15.60 -2.66
C LEU A 47 -21.51 -14.45 -2.16
N LEU A 48 -20.67 -14.67 -1.14
CA LEU A 48 -19.74 -13.63 -0.66
C LEU A 48 -18.72 -13.20 -1.74
N SER A 49 -18.47 -14.04 -2.73
CA SER A 49 -17.61 -13.72 -3.89
C SER A 49 -18.34 -12.94 -4.99
N ASP A 50 -19.67 -12.94 -4.99
CA ASP A 50 -20.50 -12.28 -5.99
C ASP A 50 -20.60 -10.77 -5.71
N ALA A 51 -20.30 -9.95 -6.72
CA ALA A 51 -20.41 -8.50 -6.64
C ALA A 51 -21.85 -8.02 -6.37
N GLN A 52 -22.87 -8.83 -6.67
CA GLN A 52 -24.28 -8.48 -6.45
C GLN A 52 -24.70 -8.60 -4.99
N THR A 53 -23.97 -9.36 -4.17
CA THR A 53 -24.30 -9.48 -2.75
C THR A 53 -24.05 -8.15 -2.03
N ARG A 54 -25.09 -7.67 -1.35
CA ARG A 54 -25.17 -6.35 -0.72
C ARG A 54 -24.89 -6.41 0.78
N ASN A 55 -25.36 -7.45 1.47
CA ASN A 55 -25.07 -7.63 2.90
C ASN A 55 -25.09 -9.10 3.31
N PHE A 56 -24.52 -9.41 4.47
CA PHE A 56 -24.76 -10.68 5.15
C PHE A 56 -24.76 -10.51 6.67
N VAL A 57 -25.38 -11.47 7.35
CA VAL A 57 -25.35 -11.61 8.80
C VAL A 57 -24.87 -13.01 9.16
N LEU A 58 -23.82 -13.09 9.97
CA LEU A 58 -23.25 -14.34 10.47
C LEU A 58 -23.32 -14.33 12.00
N ASP A 59 -24.14 -15.21 12.56
CA ASP A 59 -24.16 -15.47 14.00
C ASP A 59 -23.31 -16.70 14.29
N PHE A 60 -22.41 -16.61 15.27
CA PHE A 60 -21.61 -17.75 15.69
C PHE A 60 -21.36 -17.79 17.19
N GLY A 61 -21.21 -19.02 17.67
CA GLY A 61 -20.83 -19.35 19.04
C GLY A 61 -19.80 -20.47 19.07
N ASN A 62 -19.80 -21.25 20.15
CA ASN A 62 -18.87 -22.38 20.28
C ASN A 62 -19.23 -23.53 19.34
N GLU A 63 -20.51 -23.85 19.24
CA GLU A 63 -20.97 -25.05 18.52
C GLU A 63 -21.60 -24.77 17.16
N ASP A 64 -22.19 -23.59 17.01
CA ASP A 64 -23.02 -23.24 15.86
C ASP A 64 -22.48 -22.01 15.13
N ALA A 65 -22.56 -22.02 13.80
CA ALA A 65 -22.40 -20.84 12.96
C ALA A 65 -23.46 -20.81 11.86
N TRP A 66 -24.22 -19.72 11.80
CA TRP A 66 -25.38 -19.57 10.92
C TRP A 66 -25.31 -18.27 10.15
N CYS A 67 -25.49 -18.33 8.83
CA CYS A 67 -25.37 -17.19 7.93
C CYS A 67 -26.65 -16.98 7.14
N ALA A 68 -27.02 -15.72 6.95
CA ALA A 68 -27.99 -15.28 5.96
C ALA A 68 -27.40 -14.15 5.11
N VAL A 69 -27.80 -14.09 3.84
CA VAL A 69 -27.32 -13.12 2.86
C VAL A 69 -28.47 -12.25 2.37
N ASP A 70 -28.18 -10.99 2.07
CA ASP A 70 -29.09 -9.99 1.50
C ASP A 70 -30.40 -9.80 2.29
N LEU A 71 -30.29 -9.65 3.61
CA LEU A 71 -31.42 -9.35 4.48
C LEU A 71 -31.93 -7.92 4.24
N GLU A 72 -33.25 -7.74 4.33
CA GLU A 72 -33.88 -6.43 4.22
C GLU A 72 -33.91 -5.70 5.57
N THR A 73 -34.25 -4.41 5.53
CA THR A 73 -34.33 -3.57 6.75
C THR A 73 -35.32 -4.12 7.77
N GLN A 74 -36.44 -4.68 7.34
CA GLN A 74 -37.45 -5.26 8.23
C GLN A 74 -36.93 -6.54 8.93
N ASP A 75 -36.27 -7.41 8.17
CA ASP A 75 -35.67 -8.65 8.68
C ASP A 75 -34.61 -8.35 9.74
N LEU A 76 -33.71 -7.40 9.43
CA LEU A 76 -32.63 -7.05 10.35
C LEU A 76 -33.15 -6.35 11.61
N THR A 77 -34.18 -5.50 11.49
CA THR A 77 -34.81 -4.86 12.64
C THR A 77 -35.48 -5.90 13.55
N ALA A 78 -36.15 -6.89 12.97
CA ALA A 78 -36.71 -8.01 13.73
C ALA A 78 -35.60 -8.83 14.42
N LEU A 79 -34.49 -9.09 13.72
CA LEU A 79 -33.34 -9.82 14.25
C LEU A 79 -32.63 -9.11 15.42
N LEU A 80 -32.56 -7.77 15.38
CA LEU A 80 -31.95 -6.94 16.44
C LEU A 80 -32.86 -6.79 17.67
N THR A 81 -34.17 -6.68 17.45
CA THR A 81 -35.16 -6.50 18.54
C THR A 81 -35.51 -7.81 19.25
N HIS A 82 -35.37 -8.95 18.58
CA HIS A 82 -35.57 -10.25 19.20
C HIS A 82 -34.37 -10.61 20.09
N ASN A 83 -34.65 -11.07 21.32
CA ASN A 83 -33.60 -11.51 22.24
C ASN A 83 -32.74 -12.59 21.60
N ARG A 84 -31.44 -12.31 21.44
CA ARG A 84 -30.48 -13.25 20.87
C ARG A 84 -30.34 -14.49 21.76
N SER A 85 -30.35 -15.68 21.16
CA SER A 85 -30.08 -16.92 21.90
C SER A 85 -28.66 -16.91 22.47
N ARG A 86 -28.49 -17.53 23.64
CA ARG A 86 -27.17 -17.65 24.31
C ARG A 86 -26.21 -18.59 23.59
N CYS A 87 -26.70 -19.40 22.65
CA CYS A 87 -25.84 -20.22 21.79
C CYS A 87 -24.93 -19.36 20.91
N PHE A 88 -25.32 -18.12 20.59
CA PHE A 88 -24.52 -17.17 19.81
C PHE A 88 -23.81 -16.16 20.72
N GLY A 89 -22.49 -16.11 20.59
CA GLY A 89 -21.66 -15.12 21.30
C GLY A 89 -21.44 -13.86 20.48
N THR A 90 -21.38 -14.01 19.16
CA THR A 90 -21.01 -12.94 18.23
C THR A 90 -22.00 -12.89 17.07
N ARG A 91 -22.38 -11.68 16.69
CA ARG A 91 -23.14 -11.40 15.46
C ARG A 91 -22.29 -10.52 14.57
N TRP A 92 -21.98 -10.96 13.36
CA TRP A 92 -21.29 -10.17 12.36
C TRP A 92 -22.28 -9.69 11.32
N ILE A 93 -22.43 -8.38 11.18
CA ILE A 93 -23.20 -7.75 10.10
C ILE A 93 -22.20 -7.08 9.16
N ASN A 94 -22.21 -7.45 7.89
CA ASN A 94 -21.37 -6.82 6.89
C ASN A 94 -22.21 -6.20 5.78
N ILE A 95 -21.91 -4.95 5.43
CA ILE A 95 -22.62 -4.17 4.43
C ILE A 95 -21.62 -3.70 3.36
N TRP A 96 -21.89 -4.04 2.10
CA TRP A 96 -21.20 -3.46 0.94
C TRP A 96 -22.07 -2.39 0.30
N ALA A 97 -21.46 -1.45 -0.41
CA ALA A 97 -22.18 -0.38 -1.12
C ALA A 97 -23.19 0.35 -0.19
N PRO A 98 -22.71 1.01 0.89
CA PRO A 98 -23.57 1.68 1.87
C PRO A 98 -24.51 2.72 1.25
N GLU A 99 -24.14 3.29 0.11
CA GLU A 99 -24.96 4.24 -0.64
C GLU A 99 -26.30 3.67 -1.08
N GLU A 100 -26.39 2.35 -1.30
CA GLU A 100 -27.60 1.64 -1.71
C GLU A 100 -28.45 1.16 -0.51
N GLN A 101 -27.90 1.21 0.71
CA GLN A 101 -28.48 0.58 1.91
C GLN A 101 -28.57 1.55 3.10
N LYS A 102 -28.82 2.83 2.84
CA LYS A 102 -28.84 3.89 3.87
C LYS A 102 -29.87 3.64 4.98
N ASP A 103 -31.04 3.14 4.62
CA ASP A 103 -32.11 2.87 5.60
C ASP A 103 -31.76 1.69 6.51
N LEU A 104 -31.10 0.67 5.97
CA LEU A 104 -30.56 -0.45 6.74
C LEU A 104 -29.52 0.03 7.76
N ILE A 105 -28.56 0.85 7.33
CA ILE A 105 -27.51 1.40 8.19
C ILE A 105 -28.13 2.25 9.30
N LYS A 106 -29.08 3.13 8.98
CA LYS A 106 -29.81 3.95 9.97
C LYS A 106 -30.57 3.09 10.97
N ALA A 107 -31.23 2.01 10.54
CA ALA A 107 -31.96 1.13 11.45
C ALA A 107 -31.02 0.48 12.49
N ILE A 108 -29.87 -0.06 12.06
CA ILE A 108 -28.88 -0.67 12.97
C ILE A 108 -28.29 0.38 13.92
N THR A 109 -27.85 1.50 13.35
CA THR A 109 -27.15 2.55 14.10
C THR A 109 -28.06 3.24 15.13
N ASN A 110 -29.35 3.44 14.80
CA ASN A 110 -30.35 3.93 15.74
C ASN A 110 -30.58 2.97 16.91
N TYR A 111 -30.65 1.66 16.66
CA TYR A 111 -30.84 0.66 17.71
C TYR A 111 -29.72 0.70 18.78
N TYR A 112 -28.48 0.95 18.35
CA TYR A 112 -27.32 1.05 19.25
C TYR A 112 -27.02 2.47 19.77
N GLY A 113 -27.82 3.48 19.40
CA GLY A 113 -27.64 4.85 19.87
C GLY A 113 -26.41 5.55 19.26
N VAL A 114 -26.05 5.23 18.03
CA VAL A 114 -25.00 5.93 17.28
C VAL A 114 -25.47 7.35 16.95
N SER A 115 -24.61 8.35 17.11
CA SER A 115 -24.98 9.76 16.92
C SER A 115 -25.45 10.06 15.49
N GLU A 116 -26.43 10.96 15.33
CA GLU A 116 -26.93 11.39 14.01
C GLU A 116 -25.80 11.92 13.11
N ARG A 117 -24.81 12.60 13.71
CA ARG A 117 -23.61 13.06 13.00
C ARG A 117 -22.87 11.87 12.37
N LEU A 118 -22.56 10.84 13.16
CA LEU A 118 -21.81 9.68 12.68
C LEU A 118 -22.62 8.86 11.65
N GLN A 119 -23.93 8.74 11.84
CA GLN A 119 -24.83 8.16 10.84
C GLN A 119 -24.78 8.91 9.50
N GLY A 120 -24.78 10.25 9.55
CA GLY A 120 -24.64 11.09 8.36
C GLY A 120 -23.32 10.84 7.62
N LEU A 121 -22.21 10.65 8.35
CA LEU A 121 -20.92 10.30 7.75
C LEU A 121 -20.94 8.91 7.10
N MET A 122 -21.59 7.92 7.74
CA MET A 122 -21.71 6.55 7.22
C MET A 122 -22.57 6.45 5.95
N CYS A 123 -23.59 7.30 5.82
CA CYS A 123 -24.53 7.29 4.71
C CYS A 123 -24.19 8.31 3.61
N THR A 124 -22.97 8.87 3.61
CA THR A 124 -22.58 9.86 2.60
C THR A 124 -22.40 9.22 1.24
N ASP A 125 -22.88 9.88 0.19
CA ASP A 125 -22.71 9.40 -1.18
C ASP A 125 -21.24 9.40 -1.61
N PRO A 126 -20.78 8.33 -2.28
CA PRO A 126 -19.42 8.22 -2.77
C PRO A 126 -19.16 9.24 -3.88
N VAL A 127 -17.89 9.62 -4.05
CA VAL A 127 -17.49 10.53 -5.12
C VAL A 127 -17.54 9.78 -6.46
N THR A 128 -18.48 10.16 -7.33
CA THR A 128 -18.50 9.66 -8.72
C THR A 128 -17.26 10.14 -9.46
N ARG A 129 -16.35 9.22 -9.79
CA ARG A 129 -15.18 9.55 -10.62
C ARG A 129 -15.66 9.84 -12.04
N PRO A 130 -15.30 10.98 -12.65
CA PRO A 130 -15.66 11.25 -14.03
C PRO A 130 -15.04 10.16 -14.93
N PRO A 131 -15.78 9.66 -15.94
CA PRO A 131 -15.23 8.70 -16.88
C PRO A 131 -13.98 9.28 -17.54
N LYS A 132 -12.92 8.48 -17.64
CA LYS A 132 -11.70 8.84 -18.35
C LYS A 132 -12.11 9.32 -19.76
N PRO A 133 -11.76 10.56 -20.19
CA PRO A 133 -12.15 11.02 -21.50
C PRO A 133 -11.62 10.05 -22.54
N THR A 134 -12.54 9.43 -23.27
CA THR A 134 -12.21 8.56 -24.40
C THR A 134 -11.46 9.45 -25.38
N ALA A 135 -10.18 9.15 -25.63
CA ALA A 135 -9.46 9.82 -26.70
C ALA A 135 -10.30 9.68 -27.98
N PRO A 136 -10.61 10.76 -28.70
CA PRO A 136 -11.46 10.69 -29.88
C PRO A 136 -10.83 9.69 -30.85
N ALA A 137 -11.63 8.70 -31.27
CA ALA A 137 -11.24 7.72 -32.26
C ALA A 137 -10.81 8.46 -33.53
N GLN A 138 -9.51 8.46 -33.81
CA GLN A 138 -9.01 8.97 -35.08
C GLN A 138 -9.63 8.14 -36.21
N PRO A 139 -10.19 8.76 -37.25
CA PRO A 139 -10.81 8.02 -38.34
C PRO A 139 -9.77 7.16 -39.04
N ALA A 140 -10.13 5.90 -39.30
CA ALA A 140 -9.30 4.91 -39.97
C ALA A 140 -8.82 5.43 -41.33
N ARG A 141 -7.55 5.85 -41.42
CA ARG A 141 -6.90 6.15 -42.70
C ARG A 141 -6.55 4.84 -43.38
N ARG A 142 -7.20 4.62 -44.53
CA ARG A 142 -6.94 3.52 -45.47
C ARG A 142 -5.45 3.44 -45.81
N SER A 143 -4.93 2.22 -45.76
CA SER A 143 -3.56 1.84 -46.07
C SER A 143 -3.24 2.07 -47.54
N PHE A 144 -2.13 2.76 -47.81
CA PHE A 144 -1.31 2.53 -49.00
C PHE A 144 0.09 2.16 -48.54
N GLN A 145 0.52 0.96 -48.91
CA GLN A 145 1.84 0.42 -48.65
C GLN A 145 2.87 1.09 -49.54
N SER A 146 3.99 1.55 -48.97
CA SER A 146 5.28 1.54 -49.69
C SER A 146 6.44 1.31 -48.72
N ARG A 147 7.27 0.32 -49.07
CA ARG A 147 8.54 -0.08 -48.44
C ARG A 147 9.52 1.10 -48.32
N GLY A 148 10.27 1.15 -47.21
CA GLY A 148 11.63 1.71 -47.20
C GLY A 148 12.02 2.54 -45.97
N SER A 149 12.85 1.95 -45.10
CA SER A 149 13.83 2.57 -44.17
C SER A 149 13.36 3.52 -43.04
N PRO A 150 13.90 3.39 -41.79
CA PRO A 150 13.56 4.29 -40.69
C PRO A 150 14.44 5.55 -40.76
N LYS A 151 13.84 6.70 -41.05
CA LYS A 151 14.44 8.01 -40.82
C LYS A 151 13.81 8.67 -39.60
N LEU A 152 14.68 9.20 -38.73
CA LEU A 152 14.39 10.10 -37.62
C LEU A 152 13.32 11.14 -38.02
N ALA A 153 12.22 11.18 -37.28
CA ALA A 153 11.31 12.32 -37.29
C ALA A 153 11.88 13.41 -36.37
N ARG A 154 12.38 14.46 -37.02
CA ARG A 154 12.62 15.78 -36.46
C ARG A 154 11.32 16.29 -35.82
N THR A 155 11.37 16.68 -34.56
CA THR A 155 10.39 17.59 -33.96
C THR A 155 10.51 18.93 -34.66
N ASN A 156 9.44 19.36 -35.34
CA ASN A 156 9.29 20.73 -35.79
C ASN A 156 9.21 21.61 -34.55
N VAL A 157 10.22 22.47 -34.39
CA VAL A 157 10.20 23.64 -33.53
C VAL A 157 9.68 24.77 -34.42
N ASP A 158 8.41 25.10 -34.24
CA ASP A 158 7.85 26.42 -34.55
C ASP A 158 7.00 26.77 -33.33
N GLU A 159 7.69 27.07 -32.22
CA GLU A 159 7.13 27.86 -31.14
C GLU A 159 7.85 29.21 -31.20
N ASP A 160 7.11 30.20 -31.69
CA ASP A 160 7.49 31.59 -31.81
C ASP A 160 7.89 32.13 -30.43
N LEU A 161 9.07 32.74 -30.36
CA LEU A 161 9.81 32.99 -29.11
C LEU A 161 9.53 34.39 -28.53
N GLU A 162 8.33 34.93 -28.77
CA GLU A 162 7.94 36.30 -28.36
C GLU A 162 6.56 36.45 -27.69
N ASP A 163 5.90 35.38 -27.23
CA ASP A 163 4.67 35.52 -26.44
C ASP A 163 5.00 35.62 -24.94
N GLY A 164 5.13 36.86 -24.46
CA GLY A 164 5.38 37.19 -23.07
C GLY A 164 4.33 36.60 -22.13
N TYR A 165 4.77 36.16 -20.94
CA TYR A 165 3.98 35.70 -19.79
C TYR A 165 2.48 36.05 -19.84
N ALA A 166 1.70 35.26 -20.59
CA ALA A 166 0.26 35.24 -20.43
C ALA A 166 0.01 34.57 -19.07
N MET A 167 -0.14 35.40 -18.03
CA MET A 167 -0.62 34.96 -16.74
C MET A 167 -1.83 34.07 -16.99
N LYS A 168 -1.72 32.78 -16.60
CA LYS A 168 -2.92 31.96 -16.41
C LYS A 168 -3.88 32.79 -15.57
N PRO A 169 -5.16 32.95 -15.99
CA PRO A 169 -6.10 33.77 -15.25
C PRO A 169 -6.08 33.29 -13.81
N LEU A 170 -5.73 34.19 -12.89
CA LEU A 170 -5.84 33.92 -11.46
C LEU A 170 -7.31 33.55 -11.20
N PRO A 171 -7.58 32.47 -10.44
CA PRO A 171 -8.95 32.11 -10.12
C PRO A 171 -9.64 33.32 -9.50
N SER A 172 -10.85 33.61 -9.99
CA SER A 172 -11.60 34.78 -9.53
C SER A 172 -11.80 34.72 -8.01
N SER A 173 -11.91 35.87 -7.35
CA SER A 173 -12.16 35.91 -5.90
C SER A 173 -13.42 35.13 -5.49
N GLU A 174 -14.35 34.91 -6.41
CA GLU A 174 -15.56 34.08 -6.24
C GLU A 174 -15.27 32.58 -6.35
N GLU A 175 -14.39 32.12 -7.24
CA GLU A 175 -13.93 30.72 -7.31
C GLU A 175 -13.08 30.34 -6.10
N VAL A 176 -12.23 31.28 -5.63
CA VAL A 176 -11.46 31.11 -4.40
C VAL A 176 -12.39 31.12 -3.17
N HIS A 177 -13.42 31.96 -3.14
CA HIS A 177 -14.43 31.94 -2.07
C HIS A 177 -15.36 30.71 -2.12
N ALA A 178 -15.65 30.18 -3.31
CA ALA A 178 -16.43 28.95 -3.48
C ALA A 178 -15.61 27.71 -3.08
N ALA A 179 -14.31 27.68 -3.41
CA ALA A 179 -13.38 26.65 -2.95
C ALA A 179 -13.08 26.74 -1.44
N ALA A 180 -13.09 27.95 -0.87
CA ALA A 180 -12.95 28.20 0.57
C ALA A 180 -14.27 28.08 1.35
N SER A 181 -15.40 27.93 0.66
CA SER A 181 -16.71 27.71 1.26
C SER A 181 -16.89 26.22 1.55
N PHE A 182 -17.06 25.86 2.83
CA PHE A 182 -17.46 24.50 3.23
C PHE A 182 -18.84 24.07 2.67
N ARG A 183 -19.60 24.96 2.01
CA ARG A 183 -20.82 24.59 1.29
C ARG A 183 -20.45 23.82 0.02
N GLY A 184 -20.54 22.49 0.07
CA GLY A 184 -20.38 21.61 -1.09
C GLY A 184 -19.38 20.47 -0.90
N ILE A 185 -18.55 20.50 0.14
CA ILE A 185 -17.63 19.40 0.46
C ILE A 185 -18.39 18.36 1.28
N THR A 186 -18.77 17.24 0.66
CA THR A 186 -19.34 16.10 1.39
C THR A 186 -18.23 15.31 2.09
N PHE A 187 -18.58 14.52 3.11
CA PHE A 187 -17.62 13.63 3.77
C PHE A 187 -16.92 12.68 2.80
N GLY A 188 -17.64 12.18 1.78
CA GLY A 188 -17.05 11.36 0.71
C GLY A 188 -15.91 12.07 -0.03
N HIS A 189 -16.03 13.38 -0.27
CA HIS A 189 -14.94 14.17 -0.87
C HIS A 189 -13.72 14.27 0.04
N VAL A 190 -13.94 14.43 1.36
CA VAL A 190 -12.84 14.50 2.33
C VAL A 190 -12.06 13.19 2.35
N VAL A 191 -12.76 12.06 2.41
CA VAL A 191 -12.15 10.74 2.48
C VAL A 191 -11.45 10.36 1.17
N ASP A 192 -12.00 10.74 0.01
CA ASP A 192 -11.36 10.50 -1.29
C ASP A 192 -10.08 11.33 -1.49
N GLN A 193 -10.07 12.57 -0.99
CA GLN A 193 -8.91 13.47 -1.10
C GLN A 193 -7.82 13.18 -0.05
N ILE A 194 -8.23 12.88 1.20
CA ILE A 194 -7.32 12.68 2.32
C ILE A 194 -7.16 11.18 2.58
N TRP A 195 -6.21 10.55 1.89
CA TRP A 195 -5.99 9.10 1.96
C TRP A 195 -5.63 8.58 3.35
N HIS A 196 -5.00 9.42 4.18
CA HIS A 196 -4.64 9.10 5.57
C HIS A 196 -5.69 9.55 6.58
N PHE A 197 -6.88 9.97 6.11
CA PHE A 197 -7.98 10.27 7.00
C PHE A 197 -8.38 9.00 7.76
N CYS A 198 -8.54 9.13 9.06
CA CYS A 198 -9.04 8.10 9.93
C CYS A 198 -9.90 8.72 11.04
N SER A 199 -10.91 7.99 11.51
CA SER A 199 -11.69 8.40 12.68
C SER A 199 -11.73 7.28 13.72
N THR A 200 -11.89 7.69 14.97
CA THR A 200 -12.09 6.79 16.11
C THR A 200 -13.09 7.48 17.01
N ASP A 201 -14.26 6.87 17.13
CA ASP A 201 -15.42 7.43 17.80
C ASP A 201 -15.90 6.43 18.85
N TYR A 202 -16.17 6.91 20.04
CA TYR A 202 -16.66 6.10 21.15
C TYR A 202 -18.05 6.58 21.52
N GLY A 203 -18.98 5.64 21.70
CA GLY A 203 -20.29 5.90 22.27
C GLY A 203 -20.56 5.02 23.48
N PRO A 204 -21.67 5.22 24.20
CA PRO A 204 -21.99 4.44 25.40
C PRO A 204 -22.08 2.94 25.14
N ARG A 205 -22.51 2.55 23.94
CA ARG A 205 -22.74 1.15 23.54
C ARG A 205 -21.88 0.71 22.35
N TYR A 206 -20.94 1.52 21.90
CA TYR A 206 -20.13 1.20 20.72
C TYR A 206 -18.71 1.78 20.73
N THR A 207 -17.81 1.08 20.05
CA THR A 207 -16.52 1.59 19.59
C THR A 207 -16.52 1.56 18.07
N CYS A 208 -16.32 2.70 17.42
CA CYS A 208 -16.36 2.85 15.96
C CYS A 208 -15.01 3.34 15.45
N ILE A 209 -14.55 2.74 14.35
CA ILE A 209 -13.38 3.21 13.60
C ILE A 209 -13.72 3.39 12.13
N GLY A 210 -13.16 4.43 11.53
CA GLY A 210 -13.22 4.70 10.10
C GLY A 210 -11.81 4.78 9.53
N TYR A 211 -11.55 4.06 8.44
CA TYR A 211 -10.23 4.03 7.81
C TYR A 211 -10.31 3.76 6.31
N ASN A 212 -9.27 4.21 5.60
CA ASN A 212 -9.08 3.87 4.19
C ASN A 212 -8.25 2.58 4.07
N SER A 213 -8.69 1.66 3.24
CA SER A 213 -7.91 0.48 2.81
C SER A 213 -7.42 0.67 1.38
N LEU A 214 -6.22 0.18 1.06
CA LEU A 214 -5.66 0.20 -0.29
C LEU A 214 -5.47 -1.23 -0.81
N TYR A 215 -6.24 -1.59 -1.85
CA TYR A 215 -6.21 -2.92 -2.45
C TYR A 215 -5.42 -2.91 -3.76
N TYR A 216 -4.33 -3.66 -3.83
CA TYR A 216 -3.57 -3.85 -5.06
C TYR A 216 -4.08 -5.07 -5.83
N VAL A 217 -4.39 -4.89 -7.13
CA VAL A 217 -4.78 -6.00 -8.00
C VAL A 217 -3.63 -6.31 -8.95
N PRO A 218 -3.00 -7.49 -8.83
CA PRO A 218 -1.90 -7.87 -9.71
C PRO A 218 -2.33 -7.82 -11.18
N LYS A 219 -1.43 -7.32 -12.04
CA LYS A 219 -1.60 -7.26 -13.51
C LYS A 219 -2.69 -6.29 -14.00
N LEU A 220 -3.31 -5.52 -13.11
CA LEU A 220 -4.25 -4.47 -13.46
C LEU A 220 -3.71 -3.11 -13.02
N GLU A 221 -3.36 -2.26 -13.98
CA GLU A 221 -2.93 -0.89 -13.68
C GLU A 221 -4.14 -0.06 -13.23
N MET A 222 -4.13 0.34 -11.96
CA MET A 222 -5.15 1.21 -11.37
C MET A 222 -4.52 2.52 -10.88
N PRO A 223 -4.13 3.42 -11.80
CA PRO A 223 -3.55 4.69 -11.41
C PRO A 223 -4.61 5.61 -10.81
N ASN A 224 -4.35 6.13 -9.61
CA ASN A 224 -5.23 7.11 -8.96
C ASN A 224 -4.89 8.57 -9.30
N GLY A 225 -3.85 8.80 -10.10
CA GLY A 225 -3.33 10.11 -10.45
C GLY A 225 -1.82 10.20 -10.25
N LYS A 226 -1.20 11.29 -10.71
CA LYS A 226 0.25 11.48 -10.54
C LYS A 226 0.58 11.71 -9.06
N GLY A 227 1.29 10.77 -8.44
CA GLY A 227 1.77 10.87 -7.07
C GLY A 227 0.87 10.24 -6.00
N LEU A 228 -0.19 9.52 -6.39
CA LEU A 228 -0.97 8.66 -5.48
C LEU A 228 -0.57 7.19 -5.68
N PRO A 229 -0.59 6.37 -4.62
CA PRO A 229 -0.29 4.95 -4.72
C PRO A 229 -1.19 4.23 -5.72
N ASP A 230 -0.63 3.23 -6.38
CA ASP A 230 -1.40 2.33 -7.25
C ASP A 230 -2.28 1.41 -6.41
N GLY A 231 -3.49 1.13 -6.91
CA GLY A 231 -4.46 0.27 -6.24
C GLY A 231 -5.85 0.89 -6.18
N ARG A 232 -6.77 0.19 -5.53
CA ARG A 232 -8.13 0.65 -5.26
C ARG A 232 -8.22 1.07 -3.80
N ARG A 233 -8.33 2.36 -3.56
CA ARG A 233 -8.60 2.93 -2.23
C ARG A 233 -10.09 2.83 -1.94
N LEU A 234 -10.46 2.24 -0.80
CA LEU A 234 -11.85 2.10 -0.33
C LEU A 234 -11.97 2.58 1.10
N TRP A 235 -13.04 3.29 1.41
CA TRP A 235 -13.37 3.65 2.79
C TRP A 235 -14.12 2.53 3.50
N SER A 236 -13.77 2.30 4.77
CA SER A 236 -14.40 1.28 5.61
C SER A 236 -14.75 1.83 6.98
N TRP A 237 -15.93 1.46 7.47
CA TRP A 237 -16.33 1.60 8.87
C TRP A 237 -16.32 0.24 9.56
N LEU A 238 -15.86 0.22 10.80
CA LEU A 238 -15.92 -0.96 11.65
C LEU A 238 -16.38 -0.56 13.04
N ILE A 239 -17.42 -1.21 13.52
CA ILE A 239 -18.06 -0.89 14.79
C ILE A 239 -18.19 -2.15 15.63
N LEU A 240 -17.79 -2.07 16.89
CA LEU A 240 -18.05 -3.08 17.91
C LEU A 240 -19.12 -2.56 18.86
N PHE A 241 -20.18 -3.34 19.08
CA PHE A 241 -21.26 -3.04 20.01
C PHE A 241 -21.12 -3.80 21.33
N ASP A 242 -21.78 -3.30 22.37
CA ASP A 242 -21.75 -3.82 23.74
C ASP A 242 -22.31 -5.25 23.89
N ASP A 243 -23.22 -5.64 23.00
CA ASP A 243 -23.80 -6.98 22.95
C ASP A 243 -22.95 -7.99 22.16
N GLY A 244 -21.75 -7.65 21.71
CA GLY A 244 -20.92 -8.54 20.88
C GLY A 244 -21.32 -8.59 19.41
N THR A 245 -22.13 -7.65 18.94
CA THR A 245 -22.36 -7.43 17.51
C THR A 245 -21.21 -6.63 16.90
N VAL A 246 -20.73 -7.03 15.73
CA VAL A 246 -19.71 -6.33 14.95
C VAL A 246 -20.33 -5.92 13.62
N LEU A 247 -20.27 -4.63 13.30
CA LEU A 247 -20.76 -4.07 12.03
C LEU A 247 -19.57 -3.61 11.19
N SER A 248 -19.38 -4.20 10.03
CA SER A 248 -18.43 -3.74 9.01
C SER A 248 -19.17 -3.17 7.80
N ILE A 249 -18.76 -1.98 7.36
CA ILE A 249 -19.33 -1.30 6.20
C ILE A 249 -18.19 -0.95 5.26
N GLN A 250 -18.29 -1.34 3.99
CA GLN A 250 -17.25 -1.09 3.01
C GLN A 250 -17.82 -0.37 1.79
N GLU A 251 -17.15 0.72 1.39
CA GLU A 251 -17.49 1.49 0.20
C GLU A 251 -17.47 0.63 -1.07
N ASN A 252 -18.38 0.93 -1.99
CA ASN A 252 -18.41 0.32 -3.31
C ASN A 252 -17.14 0.70 -4.10
N PRO A 253 -16.40 -0.26 -4.66
CA PRO A 253 -15.23 0.03 -5.49
C PRO A 253 -15.53 0.77 -6.80
N TYR A 254 -16.80 0.76 -7.24
CA TYR A 254 -17.26 1.31 -8.50
C TYR A 254 -18.59 2.06 -8.34
N PRO A 255 -18.58 3.23 -7.68
CA PRO A 255 -19.79 4.02 -7.49
C PRO A 255 -20.30 4.59 -8.83
N GLY A 256 -21.58 4.38 -9.13
CA GLY A 256 -22.27 4.93 -10.30
C GLY A 256 -22.07 4.15 -11.62
N LYS A 257 -22.38 4.79 -12.76
CA LYS A 257 -22.27 4.18 -14.11
C LYS A 257 -20.81 4.05 -14.51
N THR A 258 -20.19 2.93 -14.14
CA THR A 258 -18.77 2.67 -14.38
C THR A 258 -18.53 2.15 -15.79
N THR A 259 -17.46 2.61 -16.44
CA THR A 259 -16.98 2.12 -17.75
C THR A 259 -16.03 0.92 -17.65
N ALA A 260 -15.87 0.33 -16.46
CA ALA A 260 -14.93 -0.76 -16.19
C ALA A 260 -15.45 -2.06 -16.79
N SER A 261 -14.55 -2.92 -17.25
CA SER A 261 -14.99 -4.22 -17.77
C SER A 261 -15.43 -5.13 -16.62
N GLU A 262 -16.35 -6.05 -16.91
CA GLU A 262 -16.83 -7.06 -15.95
C GLU A 262 -15.66 -7.86 -15.33
N ARG A 263 -14.60 -8.13 -16.11
CA ARG A 263 -13.40 -8.83 -15.63
C ARG A 263 -12.63 -8.02 -14.59
N GLU A 264 -12.52 -6.71 -14.80
CA GLU A 264 -11.85 -5.80 -13.85
C GLU A 264 -12.66 -5.69 -12.57
N MET A 265 -13.98 -5.54 -12.69
CA MET A 265 -14.88 -5.50 -11.55
C MET A 265 -14.76 -6.78 -10.73
N LYS A 266 -14.81 -7.95 -11.37
CA LYS A 266 -14.66 -9.24 -10.70
C LYS A 266 -13.30 -9.39 -10.00
N ALA A 267 -12.21 -8.93 -10.62
CA ALA A 267 -10.88 -9.00 -10.03
C ALA A 267 -10.74 -8.08 -8.80
N VAL A 268 -11.26 -6.85 -8.87
CA VAL A 268 -11.26 -5.91 -7.74
C VAL A 268 -12.16 -6.41 -6.61
N THR A 269 -13.36 -6.90 -6.92
CA THR A 269 -14.26 -7.50 -5.93
C THR A 269 -13.59 -8.67 -5.22
N ALA A 270 -12.95 -9.58 -5.96
CA ALA A 270 -12.24 -10.72 -5.38
C ALA A 270 -11.12 -10.30 -4.41
N VAL A 271 -10.31 -9.29 -4.76
CA VAL A 271 -9.26 -8.80 -3.85
C VAL A 271 -9.85 -8.06 -2.65
N SER A 272 -10.84 -7.19 -2.87
CA SER A 272 -11.45 -6.37 -1.82
C SER A 272 -12.23 -7.19 -0.77
N ARG A 273 -12.79 -8.34 -1.15
CA ARG A 273 -13.54 -9.25 -0.27
C ARG A 273 -12.70 -10.42 0.26
N ARG A 274 -11.43 -10.54 -0.17
CA ARG A 274 -10.52 -11.64 0.23
C ARG A 274 -10.45 -11.82 1.74
N ASN A 275 -10.22 -10.73 2.49
CA ASN A 275 -10.08 -10.82 3.95
C ASN A 275 -11.40 -11.27 4.61
N ILE A 276 -12.53 -10.74 4.16
CA ILE A 276 -13.87 -11.11 4.64
C ILE A 276 -14.13 -12.61 4.42
N GLN A 277 -13.77 -13.14 3.25
CA GLN A 277 -13.91 -14.56 2.94
C GLN A 277 -13.01 -15.45 3.80
N LEU A 278 -11.77 -15.03 4.06
CA LEU A 278 -10.85 -15.76 4.93
C LEU A 278 -11.35 -15.82 6.37
N ILE A 279 -11.87 -14.70 6.88
CA ILE A 279 -12.49 -14.65 8.22
C ILE A 279 -13.73 -15.53 8.26
N PHE A 280 -14.61 -15.42 7.26
CA PHE A 280 -15.81 -16.24 7.15
C PHE A 280 -15.49 -17.73 7.11
N ALA A 281 -14.49 -18.13 6.32
CA ALA A 281 -14.00 -19.50 6.29
C ALA A 281 -13.50 -19.93 7.67
N GLY A 282 -12.70 -19.08 8.32
CA GLY A 282 -12.18 -19.30 9.68
C GLY A 282 -13.23 -19.44 10.80
N VAL A 283 -14.49 -19.06 10.54
CA VAL A 283 -15.61 -19.29 11.45
C VAL A 283 -16.20 -20.69 11.28
N SER A 284 -16.10 -21.34 10.11
CA SER A 284 -16.73 -22.66 9.87
C SER A 284 -15.86 -23.84 10.34
N LYS A 285 -16.52 -24.93 10.78
CA LYS A 285 -15.91 -26.26 11.06
C LYS A 285 -15.34 -26.89 9.78
N GLN A 286 -15.81 -26.46 8.61
CA GLN A 286 -15.36 -26.97 7.31
C GLN A 286 -13.98 -26.42 6.88
N HIS A 287 -13.48 -25.38 7.54
CA HIS A 287 -12.18 -24.81 7.19
C HIS A 287 -11.03 -25.58 7.84
N SER A 288 -10.41 -26.46 7.07
CA SER A 288 -9.18 -27.15 7.43
C SER A 288 -7.98 -26.49 6.77
N ALA A 289 -7.04 -25.98 7.58
CA ALA A 289 -5.73 -25.53 7.09
C ALA A 289 -4.98 -26.75 6.55
N THR A 290 -4.98 -26.94 5.24
CA THR A 290 -4.51 -28.19 4.62
C THR A 290 -3.02 -28.10 4.26
N SER A 291 -2.45 -26.88 4.24
CA SER A 291 -1.04 -26.61 3.92
C SER A 291 -0.33 -25.79 5.00
N GLU A 292 1.00 -25.96 5.13
CA GLU A 292 1.86 -25.09 5.95
C GLU A 292 1.74 -23.60 5.55
N ASN A 293 1.48 -23.31 4.27
CA ASN A 293 1.22 -21.95 3.79
C ASN A 293 -0.11 -21.37 4.32
N ASP A 294 -1.08 -22.23 4.62
CA ASP A 294 -2.36 -21.80 5.20
C ASP A 294 -2.21 -21.39 6.65
N SER A 295 -1.21 -21.91 7.38
CA SER A 295 -1.00 -21.58 8.81
C SER A 295 -0.75 -20.08 9.06
N LEU A 296 -0.14 -19.38 8.10
CA LEU A 296 0.09 -17.93 8.16
C LEU A 296 -1.18 -17.11 7.89
N VAL A 297 -2.21 -17.72 7.29
CA VAL A 297 -3.45 -17.07 6.84
C VAL A 297 -4.68 -17.60 7.59
N THR A 298 -4.52 -18.67 8.38
CA THR A 298 -5.64 -19.29 9.09
C THR A 298 -6.13 -18.35 10.19
N ILE A 299 -7.32 -17.79 9.98
CA ILE A 299 -8.00 -16.95 10.96
C ILE A 299 -8.88 -17.86 11.81
N ARG A 300 -8.74 -17.80 13.14
CA ARG A 300 -9.65 -18.47 14.07
C ARG A 300 -10.23 -17.46 15.06
N VAL A 301 -11.55 -17.34 15.03
CA VAL A 301 -12.33 -16.45 15.90
C VAL A 301 -13.27 -17.20 16.84
N ARG A 302 -13.39 -18.53 16.68
CA ARG A 302 -14.20 -19.40 17.55
C ARG A 302 -13.39 -20.64 17.99
N PRO A 303 -13.73 -21.27 19.12
CA PRO A 303 -13.08 -22.51 19.54
C PRO A 303 -13.40 -23.67 18.59
N PHE A 304 -12.41 -24.54 18.38
CA PHE A 304 -12.59 -25.84 17.73
C PHE A 304 -11.96 -26.89 18.64
N HIS A 305 -12.76 -27.86 19.10
CA HIS A 305 -12.30 -28.92 19.99
C HIS A 305 -11.54 -30.05 19.28
N ASP A 306 -11.34 -29.94 17.97
CA ASP A 306 -10.88 -31.05 17.11
C ASP A 306 -9.36 -31.04 16.81
N SER A 307 -8.59 -30.12 17.39
CA SER A 307 -7.13 -30.08 17.22
C SER A 307 -6.45 -30.11 18.57
N GLY A 308 -5.78 -31.22 18.90
CA GLY A 308 -4.99 -31.46 20.12
C GLY A 308 -3.73 -30.57 20.26
N LEU A 309 -3.78 -29.35 19.75
CA LEU A 309 -2.78 -28.31 19.91
C LEU A 309 -3.39 -27.22 20.79
N GLU A 310 -2.73 -26.92 21.90
CA GLU A 310 -3.05 -25.86 22.87
C GLU A 310 -2.99 -24.45 22.25
N TYR A 311 -3.82 -24.15 21.25
CA TYR A 311 -4.17 -22.77 20.98
C TYR A 311 -4.96 -22.29 22.19
N ALA A 312 -4.39 -21.35 22.95
CA ALA A 312 -5.02 -20.70 24.10
C ALA A 312 -6.53 -20.60 23.88
N SER A 313 -7.30 -21.36 24.66
CA SER A 313 -8.69 -21.68 24.36
C SER A 313 -9.49 -20.41 24.09
N ILE A 314 -9.80 -20.15 22.81
CA ILE A 314 -10.65 -19.01 22.42
C ILE A 314 -11.99 -19.25 23.10
N LYS A 315 -12.44 -18.30 23.90
CA LYS A 315 -13.75 -18.41 24.55
C LYS A 315 -14.82 -17.77 23.68
N GLN A 316 -16.08 -18.13 23.92
CA GLN A 316 -17.21 -17.58 23.18
C GLN A 316 -17.26 -16.06 23.27
N GLU A 317 -16.96 -15.50 24.45
CA GLU A 317 -16.90 -14.07 24.69
C GLU A 317 -15.81 -13.35 23.89
N ASP A 318 -14.76 -14.04 23.46
CA ASP A 318 -13.65 -13.45 22.71
C ASP A 318 -14.01 -13.19 21.25
N GLY A 319 -15.02 -13.88 20.71
CA GLY A 319 -15.36 -13.90 19.30
C GLY A 319 -15.51 -12.50 18.68
N ALA A 320 -16.30 -11.62 19.29
CA ALA A 320 -16.55 -10.28 18.77
C ALA A 320 -15.30 -9.40 18.78
N SER A 321 -14.51 -9.46 19.86
CA SER A 321 -13.26 -8.70 19.98
C SER A 321 -12.20 -9.19 18.98
N LEU A 322 -12.11 -10.51 18.78
CA LEU A 322 -11.19 -11.11 17.81
C LEU A 322 -11.63 -10.82 16.37
N LEU A 323 -12.93 -10.89 16.09
CA LEU A 323 -13.50 -10.53 14.80
C LEU A 323 -13.22 -9.07 14.46
N PHE A 324 -13.46 -8.16 15.40
CA PHE A 324 -13.13 -6.74 15.26
C PHE A 324 -11.64 -6.54 14.93
N TYR A 325 -10.75 -7.30 15.56
CA TYR A 325 -9.32 -7.30 15.22
C TYR A 325 -9.06 -7.79 13.78
N TYR A 326 -9.58 -8.96 13.39
CA TYR A 326 -9.25 -9.56 12.09
C TYR A 326 -9.87 -8.83 10.90
N ILE A 327 -11.03 -8.20 11.07
CA ILE A 327 -11.59 -7.35 10.01
C ILE A 327 -10.69 -6.14 9.77
N PHE A 328 -10.14 -5.56 10.84
CA PHE A 328 -9.19 -4.44 10.74
C PHE A 328 -7.82 -4.88 10.19
N ASP A 329 -7.32 -6.05 10.61
CA ASP A 329 -6.04 -6.60 10.16
C ASP A 329 -6.16 -7.32 8.80
N ASP A 330 -5.98 -6.60 7.70
CA ASP A 330 -5.71 -7.22 6.39
C ASP A 330 -4.25 -7.72 6.35
N TRP A 331 -4.02 -8.88 6.98
CA TRP A 331 -2.70 -9.52 7.07
C TRP A 331 -2.09 -9.73 5.69
N VAL A 332 -2.89 -10.14 4.70
CA VAL A 332 -2.37 -10.48 3.37
C VAL A 332 -1.80 -9.23 2.69
N SER A 333 -2.53 -8.11 2.74
CA SER A 333 -2.05 -6.85 2.16
C SER A 333 -0.86 -6.28 2.93
N SER A 334 -0.88 -6.37 4.27
CA SER A 334 0.24 -5.93 5.12
C SER A 334 1.51 -6.75 4.87
N TYR A 335 1.40 -8.07 4.76
CA TYR A 335 2.52 -8.96 4.49
C TYR A 335 3.05 -8.80 3.07
N ALA A 336 2.17 -8.58 2.10
CA ALA A 336 2.58 -8.44 0.71
C ALA A 336 3.34 -7.13 0.42
N LEU A 337 3.12 -6.08 1.23
CA LEU A 337 4.00 -4.91 1.29
C LEU A 337 5.42 -5.32 1.71
N VAL A 338 5.54 -6.03 2.84
CA VAL A 338 6.81 -6.43 3.46
C VAL A 338 7.58 -7.42 2.59
N ALA A 339 6.88 -8.35 1.95
CA ALA A 339 7.48 -9.33 1.04
C ALA A 339 7.89 -8.75 -0.32
N LYS A 340 7.77 -7.42 -0.53
CA LYS A 340 8.00 -6.72 -1.81
C LYS A 340 7.20 -7.32 -2.98
N ARG A 341 6.05 -7.94 -2.70
CA ARG A 341 5.25 -8.72 -3.67
C ARG A 341 4.10 -7.93 -4.28
N GLU A 342 3.35 -7.17 -3.48
CA GLU A 342 2.20 -6.38 -3.98
C GLU A 342 2.59 -4.93 -4.26
N HIS A 343 3.46 -4.32 -3.47
CA HIS A 343 3.92 -2.96 -3.71
C HIS A 343 5.29 -2.98 -4.40
N THR A 344 5.30 -2.79 -5.72
CA THR A 344 6.49 -2.84 -6.56
C THR A 344 7.46 -1.67 -6.35
N TYR A 345 7.30 -0.85 -5.32
CA TYR A 345 8.13 0.35 -5.11
C TYR A 345 9.62 0.04 -4.99
N GLY A 346 9.99 -1.03 -4.26
CA GLY A 346 11.38 -1.48 -4.18
C GLY A 346 11.93 -1.92 -5.54
N VAL A 347 11.17 -2.74 -6.28
CA VAL A 347 11.54 -3.20 -7.63
C VAL A 347 11.67 -2.02 -8.61
N ASN A 348 10.78 -1.03 -8.49
CA ASN A 348 10.80 0.17 -9.31
C ASN A 348 12.01 1.06 -8.98
N LEU A 349 12.39 1.17 -7.70
CA LEU A 349 13.62 1.86 -7.27
C LEU A 349 14.87 1.16 -7.80
N ASP A 350 14.95 -0.17 -7.70
CA ASP A 350 16.06 -0.96 -8.25
C ASP A 350 16.19 -0.79 -9.77
N SER A 351 15.06 -0.83 -10.48
CA SER A 351 15.02 -0.60 -11.94
C SER A 351 15.45 0.83 -12.31
N LEU A 352 15.01 1.84 -11.55
CA LEU A 352 15.43 3.23 -11.72
C LEU A 352 16.92 3.39 -11.46
N ARG A 353 17.44 2.75 -10.42
CA ARG A 353 18.87 2.72 -10.10
C ARG A 353 19.69 2.15 -11.24
N SER A 354 19.31 0.98 -11.78
CA SER A 354 19.97 0.41 -12.95
C SER A 354 19.90 1.33 -14.17
N SER A 355 18.76 1.99 -14.37
CA SER A 355 18.57 2.94 -15.48
C SER A 355 19.46 4.17 -15.34
N MET A 356 19.62 4.73 -14.13
CA MET A 356 20.49 5.87 -13.85
C MET A 356 21.97 5.54 -14.04
N LEU A 357 22.39 4.33 -13.63
CA LEU A 357 23.77 3.86 -13.83
C LEU A 357 24.11 3.67 -15.32
N ASN A 358 23.17 3.18 -16.11
CA ASN A 358 23.37 2.97 -17.54
C ASN A 358 23.31 4.29 -18.34
N LYS A 359 22.31 5.13 -18.07
CA LYS A 359 22.10 6.40 -18.76
C LYS A 359 21.53 7.45 -17.80
N PRO A 360 22.36 8.29 -17.18
CA PRO A 360 21.88 9.37 -16.32
C PRO A 360 21.17 10.43 -17.17
N VAL A 361 19.90 10.69 -16.86
CA VAL A 361 19.03 11.68 -17.53
C VAL A 361 18.16 12.36 -16.46
N VAL A 362 17.89 13.65 -16.65
CA VAL A 362 17.07 14.47 -15.73
C VAL A 362 15.64 13.91 -15.61
N GLY A 363 15.05 13.38 -16.68
CA GLY A 363 13.69 12.78 -16.64
C GLY A 363 13.55 11.58 -15.70
N LEU A 364 14.65 10.92 -15.32
CA LEU A 364 14.63 9.87 -14.29
C LEU A 364 14.40 10.46 -12.89
N ILE A 365 14.79 11.72 -12.67
CA ILE A 365 14.52 12.45 -11.42
C ILE A 365 13.03 12.74 -11.28
N ASP A 366 12.34 13.07 -12.38
CA ASP A 366 10.88 13.26 -12.35
C ASP A 366 10.15 11.96 -11.96
N GLN A 367 10.56 10.82 -12.54
CA GLN A 367 10.00 9.52 -12.16
C GLN A 367 10.25 9.22 -10.68
N LEU A 368 11.46 9.49 -10.21
CA LEU A 368 11.85 9.32 -8.81
C LEU A 368 11.10 10.27 -7.87
N HIS A 369 10.78 11.48 -8.32
CA HIS A 369 9.96 12.44 -7.58
C HIS A 369 8.53 11.91 -7.41
N TRP A 370 7.90 11.44 -8.49
CA TRP A 370 6.55 10.88 -8.42
C TRP A 370 6.50 9.63 -7.54
N LEU A 371 7.49 8.74 -7.66
CA LEU A 371 7.62 7.57 -6.80
C LEU A 371 7.75 7.96 -5.32
N GLY A 372 8.56 8.97 -5.02
CA GLY A 372 8.69 9.53 -3.67
C GLY A 372 7.38 10.09 -3.13
N ARG A 373 6.56 10.74 -3.97
CA ARG A 373 5.22 11.21 -3.57
C ARG A 373 4.28 10.05 -3.24
N GLN A 374 4.28 9.00 -4.06
CA GLN A 374 3.47 7.80 -3.82
C GLN A 374 3.86 7.14 -2.49
N LEU A 375 5.16 6.93 -2.25
CA LEU A 375 5.69 6.39 -1.00
C LEU A 375 5.32 7.26 0.21
N ALA A 376 5.38 8.59 0.09
CA ALA A 376 5.00 9.50 1.17
C ALA A 376 3.50 9.41 1.51
N VAL A 377 2.61 9.25 0.52
CA VAL A 377 1.18 9.04 0.76
C VAL A 377 0.93 7.68 1.42
N LEU A 378 1.61 6.63 0.94
CA LEU A 378 1.53 5.30 1.55
C LEU A 378 2.02 5.30 3.00
N LYS A 379 3.12 6.01 3.31
CA LYS A 379 3.60 6.21 4.69
C LYS A 379 2.50 6.80 5.58
N ARG A 380 1.84 7.86 5.12
CA ARG A 380 0.77 8.52 5.88
C ARG A 380 -0.44 7.59 6.08
N LEU A 381 -0.76 6.74 5.11
CA LEU A 381 -1.81 5.72 5.26
C LEU A 381 -1.51 4.77 6.42
N TYR A 382 -0.30 4.19 6.47
CA TYR A 382 0.09 3.29 7.57
C TYR A 382 0.24 4.01 8.91
N GLN A 383 0.64 5.29 8.92
CA GLN A 383 0.62 6.13 10.13
C GLN A 383 -0.81 6.33 10.65
N SER A 384 -1.82 6.38 9.77
CA SER A 384 -3.22 6.45 10.19
C SER A 384 -3.65 5.16 10.90
N TYR A 385 -3.20 3.98 10.45
CA TYR A 385 -3.43 2.72 11.14
C TYR A 385 -2.75 2.69 12.51
N GLU A 386 -1.51 3.17 12.59
CA GLU A 386 -0.78 3.34 13.86
C GLU A 386 -1.59 4.19 14.86
N LEU A 387 -2.14 5.31 14.39
CA LEU A 387 -2.94 6.23 15.20
C LEU A 387 -4.24 5.57 15.70
N ILE A 388 -4.95 4.85 14.83
CA ILE A 388 -6.17 4.12 15.21
C ILE A 388 -5.87 3.11 16.31
N MET A 389 -4.86 2.25 16.12
CA MET A 389 -4.50 1.23 17.11
C MET A 389 -4.07 1.85 18.43
N THR A 390 -3.27 2.92 18.38
CA THR A 390 -2.84 3.64 19.58
C THR A 390 -4.05 4.18 20.35
N ARG A 391 -5.03 4.76 19.65
CA ARG A 391 -6.27 5.27 20.27
C ARG A 391 -7.11 4.16 20.87
N ILE A 392 -7.29 3.04 20.17
CA ILE A 392 -8.01 1.87 20.67
C ILE A 392 -7.34 1.37 21.97
N LEU A 393 -6.03 1.10 21.92
CA LEU A 393 -5.28 0.58 23.06
C LEU A 393 -5.28 1.54 24.26
N GLN A 394 -5.13 2.84 24.02
CA GLN A 394 -5.25 3.86 25.05
C GLN A 394 -6.63 3.85 25.69
N ARG A 395 -7.71 3.77 24.89
CA ARG A 395 -9.07 3.71 25.44
C ARG A 395 -9.31 2.42 26.22
N GLN A 396 -8.78 1.28 25.76
CA GLN A 396 -8.88 0.02 26.50
C GLN A 396 -8.19 0.09 27.88
N ARG A 397 -7.03 0.77 27.98
CA ARG A 397 -6.37 1.01 29.27
C ARG A 397 -7.24 1.86 30.20
N LEU A 398 -7.80 2.96 29.69
CA LEU A 398 -8.71 3.82 30.46
C LEU A 398 -9.95 3.05 30.94
N LEU A 399 -10.59 2.28 30.06
CA LEU A 399 -11.75 1.46 30.41
C LEU A 399 -11.41 0.41 31.48
N HIS A 400 -10.21 -0.16 31.44
CA HIS A 400 -9.73 -1.10 32.44
C HIS A 400 -9.50 -0.42 33.80
N ASP A 401 -8.91 0.77 33.81
CA ASP A 401 -8.69 1.55 35.03
C ASP A 401 -10.01 2.01 35.67
N GLU A 402 -10.97 2.47 34.85
CA GLU A 402 -12.35 2.79 35.26
C GLU A 402 -13.07 1.56 35.88
N ALA A 403 -12.79 0.35 35.36
CA ALA A 403 -13.31 -0.90 35.93
C ALA A 403 -12.80 -1.13 37.35
N ARG A 404 -11.50 -0.91 37.52
CA ARG A 404 -10.77 -1.21 38.75
C ARG A 404 -11.06 -0.18 39.83
N SER A 405 -11.28 1.09 39.47
CA SER A 405 -11.69 2.13 40.41
C SER A 405 -13.11 1.92 40.94
N ASN A 406 -13.99 1.35 40.11
CA ASN A 406 -15.40 1.12 40.46
C ASN A 406 -15.63 -0.20 41.22
N GLN A 407 -14.60 -1.04 41.40
CA GLN A 407 -14.70 -2.19 42.30
C GLN A 407 -14.68 -1.71 43.76
N PRO A 408 -15.70 -2.02 44.58
CA PRO A 408 -15.68 -1.67 45.98
C PRO A 408 -14.48 -2.37 46.63
N ARG A 409 -13.56 -1.59 47.20
CA ARG A 409 -12.51 -2.12 48.07
C ARG A 409 -13.20 -2.72 49.30
N LEU A 410 -13.24 -4.05 49.37
CA LEU A 410 -13.57 -4.72 50.62
C LEU A 410 -12.58 -4.23 51.69
N PRO A 411 -13.04 -3.65 52.81
CA PRO A 411 -12.13 -3.21 53.85
C PRO A 411 -11.48 -4.46 54.46
N PHE A 412 -10.18 -4.65 54.19
CA PHE A 412 -9.35 -5.57 54.95
C PHE A 412 -9.09 -4.93 56.32
N GLY A 413 -10.08 -5.07 57.22
CA GLY A 413 -10.03 -4.66 58.61
C GLY A 413 -9.65 -5.85 59.48
N GLN A 414 -8.62 -5.65 60.29
CA GLN A 414 -8.03 -6.60 61.22
C GLN A 414 -9.07 -7.26 62.14
N THR A 415 -8.92 -8.57 62.31
CA THR A 415 -9.51 -9.42 63.33
C THR A 415 -9.36 -8.83 64.73
N PHE A 416 -10.46 -8.59 65.44
CA PHE A 416 -10.66 -8.85 66.88
C PHE A 416 -12.08 -8.39 67.28
N ALA A 417 -13.04 -9.31 67.37
CA ALA A 417 -14.13 -9.33 68.36
C ALA A 417 -15.20 -10.39 68.00
N THR A 418 -15.18 -11.47 68.79
CA THR A 418 -16.32 -12.24 69.34
C THR A 418 -17.46 -12.69 68.43
N ASP A 419 -17.54 -14.01 68.31
CA ASP A 419 -18.69 -14.82 67.92
C ASP A 419 -20.00 -14.34 68.55
N THR A 420 -20.92 -13.84 67.72
CA THR A 420 -22.35 -14.17 67.66
C THR A 420 -22.99 -13.24 66.61
N ASP A 421 -23.84 -13.78 65.73
CA ASP A 421 -24.58 -13.10 64.65
C ASP A 421 -23.99 -13.04 63.22
N ILE A 422 -23.49 -14.17 62.68
CA ILE A 422 -23.29 -14.35 61.22
C ILE A 422 -24.28 -15.40 60.66
N GLN A 423 -25.58 -15.20 60.90
CA GLN A 423 -26.60 -16.05 60.27
C GLN A 423 -27.83 -15.30 59.77
N ARG A 424 -27.64 -14.07 59.25
CA ARG A 424 -28.73 -13.32 58.59
C ARG A 424 -28.38 -12.55 57.32
N THR A 425 -27.23 -12.80 56.69
CA THR A 425 -26.85 -12.08 55.44
C THR A 425 -26.42 -13.03 54.32
N MET A 426 -27.04 -14.21 54.23
CA MET A 426 -26.97 -15.07 53.05
C MET A 426 -28.38 -15.36 52.56
N THR A 427 -28.98 -14.41 51.83
CA THR A 427 -30.11 -14.62 50.92
C THR A 427 -30.39 -13.29 50.22
N MET A 428 -29.70 -13.06 49.09
CA MET A 428 -30.08 -12.19 47.96
C MET A 428 -28.87 -12.08 47.01
N GLN A 429 -28.34 -13.22 46.54
CA GLN A 429 -27.59 -13.26 45.28
C GLN A 429 -28.59 -13.62 44.18
N GLY A 430 -29.56 -12.72 44.00
CA GLY A 430 -30.49 -12.72 42.89
C GLY A 430 -29.81 -12.03 41.71
N SER A 431 -29.97 -12.64 40.55
CA SER A 431 -29.56 -12.20 39.23
C SER A 431 -30.07 -10.78 38.95
N PHE A 432 -29.30 -9.76 39.30
CA PHE A 432 -29.53 -8.40 38.84
C PHE A 432 -28.54 -8.07 37.75
N SER A 433 -29.08 -8.01 36.54
CA SER A 433 -28.55 -7.20 35.44
C SER A 433 -28.03 -5.89 36.01
N ALA A 434 -26.75 -5.59 35.79
CA ALA A 434 -26.19 -4.29 36.10
C ALA A 434 -26.76 -3.25 35.12
N SER A 435 -28.03 -2.89 35.29
CA SER A 435 -28.62 -1.66 34.75
C SER A 435 -28.58 -0.58 35.83
N GLY A 436 -27.39 -0.32 36.36
CA GLY A 436 -27.09 0.86 37.17
C GLY A 436 -26.21 1.79 36.33
N THR A 437 -26.84 2.75 35.66
CA THR A 437 -26.27 4.00 35.11
C THR A 437 -24.73 4.10 35.11
N GLN A 438 -24.09 3.47 34.12
CA GLN A 438 -22.74 3.82 33.66
C GLN A 438 -22.81 5.10 32.81
N GLU A 439 -23.15 6.25 33.40
CA GLU A 439 -23.34 7.48 32.61
C GLU A 439 -22.02 8.08 32.07
N ASN A 440 -20.85 7.58 32.49
CA ASN A 440 -19.55 8.20 32.14
C ASN A 440 -18.55 7.34 31.35
N SER A 441 -18.72 6.01 31.24
CA SER A 441 -17.73 5.18 30.51
C SER A 441 -18.14 5.02 29.05
N VAL A 442 -17.41 5.68 28.15
CA VAL A 442 -17.68 5.64 26.70
C VAL A 442 -16.81 4.57 26.01
N GLY A 443 -17.36 3.77 25.10
CA GLY A 443 -16.62 2.75 24.34
C GLY A 443 -16.74 1.35 24.92
N VAL A 444 -16.65 0.36 24.03
CA VAL A 444 -16.78 -1.07 24.35
C VAL A 444 -15.43 -1.67 24.68
N ARG A 445 -15.39 -2.49 25.74
CA ARG A 445 -14.18 -3.21 26.15
C ARG A 445 -13.86 -4.35 25.19
N LEU A 446 -12.59 -4.47 24.85
CA LEU A 446 -12.04 -5.60 24.12
C LEU A 446 -11.54 -6.65 25.10
N ASN A 447 -11.69 -7.92 24.73
CA ASN A 447 -11.14 -9.00 25.52
C ASN A 447 -9.60 -9.06 25.40
N ALA A 448 -8.95 -9.58 26.44
CA ALA A 448 -7.49 -9.64 26.53
C ALA A 448 -6.79 -10.27 25.30
N PRO A 449 -7.31 -11.35 24.67
CA PRO A 449 -6.70 -11.92 23.47
C PRO A 449 -6.67 -10.93 22.29
N ALA A 450 -7.71 -10.12 22.12
CA ALA A 450 -7.77 -9.12 21.06
C ALA A 450 -6.83 -7.95 21.33
N VAL A 451 -6.77 -7.47 22.58
CA VAL A 451 -5.85 -6.40 22.99
C VAL A 451 -4.40 -6.78 22.70
N ALA A 452 -3.98 -7.99 23.09
CA ALA A 452 -2.63 -8.48 22.82
C ALA A 452 -2.34 -8.59 21.31
N ARG A 453 -3.34 -8.92 20.48
CA ARG A 453 -3.19 -8.95 19.02
C ARG A 453 -3.06 -7.54 18.43
N PHE A 454 -3.82 -6.56 18.92
CA PHE A 454 -3.66 -5.16 18.54
C PHE A 454 -2.28 -4.59 18.91
N GLU A 455 -1.75 -4.94 20.09
CA GLU A 455 -0.38 -4.55 20.48
C GLU A 455 0.67 -5.11 19.52
N ARG A 456 0.57 -6.39 19.17
CA ARG A 456 1.47 -7.02 18.18
C ARG A 456 1.32 -6.41 16.79
N LEU A 457 0.09 -6.10 16.37
CA LEU A 457 -0.17 -5.46 15.07
C LEU A 457 0.45 -4.06 15.00
N LEU A 458 0.37 -3.30 16.08
CA LEU A 458 1.01 -1.99 16.20
C LEU A 458 2.53 -2.10 16.00
N ASP A 459 3.17 -3.04 16.70
CA ASP A 459 4.60 -3.29 16.56
C ASP A 459 4.96 -3.75 15.13
N ARG A 460 4.14 -4.61 14.53
CA ARG A 460 4.33 -5.11 13.16
C ARG A 460 4.24 -4.00 12.11
N ILE A 461 3.26 -3.11 12.22
CA ILE A 461 3.10 -1.98 11.31
C ILE A 461 4.29 -1.03 11.42
N LYS A 462 4.77 -0.77 12.65
CA LYS A 462 5.97 0.05 12.88
C LYS A 462 7.23 -0.57 12.31
N LEU A 463 7.49 -1.82 12.67
CA LEU A 463 8.74 -2.50 12.34
C LEU A 463 8.83 -2.90 10.88
N TYR A 464 7.73 -3.34 10.27
CA TYR A 464 7.77 -3.88 8.91
C TYR A 464 7.21 -2.93 7.87
N CYS A 465 6.03 -2.34 8.09
CA CYS A 465 5.42 -1.50 7.05
C CYS A 465 6.09 -0.12 6.99
N LEU A 466 6.15 0.60 8.11
CA LEU A 466 6.69 1.96 8.15
C LEU A 466 8.21 1.98 7.92
N SER A 467 8.97 1.04 8.51
CA SER A 467 10.42 0.96 8.32
C SER A 467 10.83 0.64 6.88
N GLU A 468 10.14 -0.27 6.18
CA GLU A 468 10.42 -0.56 4.77
C GLU A 468 10.11 0.64 3.87
N ILE A 469 9.00 1.35 4.12
CA ILE A 469 8.66 2.57 3.38
C ILE A 469 9.72 3.65 3.62
N ASP A 470 10.19 3.81 4.86
CA ASP A 470 11.25 4.78 5.20
C ASP A 470 12.60 4.44 4.56
N THR A 471 12.91 3.15 4.46
CA THR A 471 14.09 2.67 3.72
C THR A 471 13.98 3.04 2.24
N CYS A 472 12.82 2.82 1.61
CA CYS A 472 12.58 3.21 0.21
C CYS A 472 12.67 4.73 0.00
N LEU A 473 12.15 5.54 0.94
CA LEU A 473 12.26 7.00 0.88
C LEU A 473 13.71 7.47 1.00
N THR A 474 14.49 6.86 1.89
CA THR A 474 15.92 7.16 2.07
C THR A 474 16.74 6.77 0.84
N GLU A 475 16.44 5.61 0.25
CA GLU A 475 17.06 5.17 -1.01
C GLU A 475 16.72 6.14 -2.15
N LYS A 476 15.48 6.60 -2.23
CA LYS A 476 15.05 7.61 -3.20
C LYS A 476 15.87 8.90 -3.09
N GLU A 477 16.15 9.38 -1.88
CA GLU A 477 16.99 10.58 -1.69
C GLU A 477 18.43 10.32 -2.15
N SER A 478 18.98 9.16 -1.80
CA SER A 478 20.32 8.72 -2.21
C SER A 478 20.45 8.61 -3.73
N LEU A 479 19.45 8.05 -4.42
CA LEU A 479 19.41 7.95 -5.88
C LEU A 479 19.30 9.31 -6.57
N THR A 480 18.60 10.26 -5.96
CA THR A 480 18.52 11.64 -6.48
C THR A 480 19.92 12.26 -6.50
N PHE A 481 20.66 12.15 -5.40
CA PHE A 481 22.04 12.65 -5.29
C PHE A 481 22.99 11.93 -6.26
N LEU A 482 22.87 10.60 -6.36
CA LEU A 482 23.67 9.80 -7.30
C LEU A 482 23.46 10.25 -8.76
N ASN A 483 22.22 10.48 -9.18
CA ASN A 483 21.93 10.87 -10.55
C ASN A 483 22.51 12.26 -10.86
N PHE A 484 22.39 13.24 -9.97
CA PHE A 484 23.02 14.56 -10.14
C PHE A 484 24.54 14.44 -10.27
N ASN A 485 25.19 13.62 -9.45
CA ASN A 485 26.63 13.39 -9.54
C ASN A 485 27.04 12.72 -10.86
N LEU A 486 26.26 11.74 -11.33
CA LEU A 486 26.52 11.08 -12.61
C LEU A 486 26.35 12.04 -13.80
N ILE A 487 25.36 12.93 -13.75
CA ILE A 487 25.17 13.97 -14.76
C ILE A 487 26.38 14.92 -14.75
N ALA A 488 26.77 15.44 -13.59
CA ALA A 488 27.91 16.34 -13.47
C ALA A 488 29.22 15.71 -13.96
N LEU A 489 29.46 14.44 -13.64
CA LEU A 489 30.62 13.70 -14.10
C LEU A 489 30.60 13.52 -15.63
N LYS A 490 29.45 13.22 -16.21
CA LYS A 490 29.28 13.06 -17.65
C LYS A 490 29.47 14.38 -18.40
N ASP A 491 28.97 15.48 -17.85
CA ASP A 491 29.14 16.82 -18.43
C ASP A 491 30.61 17.24 -18.39
N SER A 492 31.30 16.98 -17.28
CA SER A 492 32.76 17.19 -17.17
C SER A 492 33.53 16.38 -18.23
N GLN A 493 33.20 15.10 -18.42
CA GLN A 493 33.80 14.27 -19.48
C GLN A 493 33.46 14.76 -20.89
N ALA A 494 32.25 15.26 -21.12
CA ALA A 494 31.84 15.81 -22.40
C ALA A 494 32.62 17.08 -22.72
N VAL A 495 32.81 17.96 -21.74
CA VAL A 495 33.64 19.17 -21.84
C VAL A 495 35.10 18.78 -22.08
N GLU A 496 35.64 17.80 -21.36
CA GLU A 496 37.01 17.31 -21.59
C GLU A 496 37.18 16.80 -23.03
N LYS A 497 36.23 16.01 -23.53
CA LYS A 497 36.23 15.52 -24.92
C LYS A 497 36.11 16.67 -25.92
N LEU A 498 35.24 17.65 -25.67
CA LEU A 498 35.08 18.82 -26.52
C LEU A 498 36.38 19.63 -26.58
N THR A 499 36.98 19.93 -25.44
CA THR A 499 38.27 20.61 -25.34
C THR A 499 39.36 19.84 -26.10
N ARG A 500 39.40 18.52 -25.98
CA ARG A 500 40.34 17.67 -26.74
C ARG A 500 40.12 17.78 -28.26
N ILE A 501 38.87 17.77 -28.72
CA ILE A 501 38.52 17.93 -30.14
C ILE A 501 38.90 19.33 -30.62
N THR A 502 38.63 20.38 -29.84
CA THR A 502 38.98 21.77 -30.18
C THR A 502 40.49 21.96 -30.26
N ILE A 503 41.25 21.39 -29.31
CA ILE A 503 42.72 21.41 -29.35
C ILE A 503 43.23 20.66 -30.59
N LEU A 504 42.63 19.52 -30.94
CA LEU A 504 42.98 18.78 -32.15
C LEU A 504 42.69 19.63 -33.40
N LEU A 505 41.53 20.27 -33.47
CA LEU A 505 41.15 21.13 -34.58
C LEU A 505 42.10 22.33 -34.71
N ALA A 506 42.47 22.96 -33.60
CA ALA A 506 43.45 24.04 -33.58
C ALA A 506 44.81 23.58 -34.13
N LYS A 507 45.27 22.37 -33.76
CA LYS A 507 46.51 21.78 -34.30
C LYS A 507 46.41 21.54 -35.81
N VAL A 508 45.26 21.07 -36.31
CA VAL A 508 44.98 20.92 -37.74
C VAL A 508 45.02 22.28 -38.45
N THR A 509 44.40 23.31 -37.88
CA THR A 509 44.43 24.66 -38.45
C THR A 509 45.85 25.24 -38.51
N ILE A 510 46.65 25.08 -37.45
CA ILE A 510 48.06 25.49 -37.43
C ILE A 510 48.86 24.78 -38.54
N LEU A 511 48.57 23.49 -38.79
CA LEU A 511 49.22 22.72 -39.86
C LEU A 511 48.83 23.21 -41.27
N PHE A 512 47.55 23.49 -41.51
CA PHE A 512 47.03 23.78 -42.84
C PHE A 512 47.02 25.27 -43.22
N LEU A 513 47.13 26.19 -42.26
CA LEU A 513 47.12 27.63 -42.54
C LEU A 513 48.33 28.09 -43.39
N PRO A 514 49.58 27.68 -43.10
CA PRO A 514 50.73 28.01 -43.95
C PRO A 514 50.64 27.38 -45.35
N VAL A 515 50.12 26.15 -45.43
CA VAL A 515 49.90 25.45 -46.70
C VAL A 515 48.84 26.14 -47.55
N SER A 516 47.76 26.61 -46.92
CA SER A 516 46.69 27.37 -47.59
C SER A 516 47.22 28.71 -48.10
N LEU A 517 48.03 29.41 -47.31
CA LEU A 517 48.66 30.68 -47.70
C LEU A 517 49.67 30.49 -48.83
N MET A 518 50.46 29.42 -48.79
CA MET A 518 51.34 29.04 -49.89
C MET A 518 50.53 28.76 -51.17
N THR A 519 49.45 27.99 -51.06
CA THR A 519 48.60 27.65 -52.21
C THR A 519 47.96 28.91 -52.80
N ALA A 520 47.52 29.84 -51.95
CA ALA A 520 47.02 31.15 -52.38
C ALA A 520 48.11 31.98 -53.08
N TYR A 521 49.35 31.99 -52.57
CA TYR A 521 50.48 32.70 -53.19
C TYR A 521 50.75 32.21 -54.62
N PHE A 522 50.85 30.89 -54.82
CA PHE A 522 51.02 30.31 -56.16
C PHE A 522 49.79 30.47 -57.06
N SER A 523 48.62 30.79 -56.50
CA SER A 523 47.38 31.06 -57.24
C SER A 523 47.19 32.54 -57.61
N THR A 524 48.09 33.44 -57.19
CA THR A 524 47.98 34.87 -57.53
C THR A 524 48.44 35.17 -58.96
N GLU A 525 47.62 35.90 -59.72
CA GLU A 525 47.93 36.31 -61.09
C GLU A 525 48.62 37.69 -61.15
N LEU A 526 49.73 37.85 -60.45
CA LEU A 526 50.53 39.07 -60.51
C LEU A 526 51.40 39.09 -61.79
N GLU A 527 51.45 40.22 -62.50
CA GLU A 527 52.38 40.44 -63.61
C GLU A 527 53.82 40.32 -63.10
N GLY A 528 54.52 39.26 -63.50
CA GLY A 528 55.85 38.87 -63.01
C GLY A 528 55.92 37.49 -62.36
N VAL A 529 54.77 36.93 -61.95
CA VAL A 529 54.66 35.57 -61.36
C VAL A 529 54.03 34.57 -62.35
N LYS A 530 53.29 35.07 -63.35
CA LYS A 530 52.61 34.26 -64.37
C LYS A 530 53.63 33.61 -65.31
N GLY A 531 53.84 32.29 -65.15
CA GLY A 531 54.69 31.46 -66.01
C GLY A 531 56.11 31.14 -65.48
N VAL A 532 56.47 31.60 -64.29
CA VAL A 532 57.83 31.38 -63.71
C VAL A 532 57.90 30.08 -62.89
N TYR A 533 56.79 29.64 -62.29
CA TYR A 533 56.77 28.50 -61.39
C TYR A 533 56.32 27.20 -62.06
N ASN A 534 57.16 26.16 -61.95
CA ASN A 534 56.87 24.82 -62.48
C ASN A 534 56.08 23.96 -61.47
N GLN A 535 55.35 22.95 -61.97
CA GLN A 535 54.63 21.96 -61.14
C GLN A 535 55.53 21.33 -60.06
N VAL A 536 56.81 21.10 -60.39
CA VAL A 536 57.80 20.56 -59.45
C VAL A 536 58.08 21.51 -58.29
N GLN A 537 58.16 22.82 -58.54
CA GLN A 537 58.46 23.82 -57.50
C GLN A 537 57.30 23.96 -56.51
N TYR A 538 56.05 23.87 -56.98
CA TYR A 538 54.88 23.83 -56.10
C TYR A 538 54.93 22.67 -55.11
N TRP A 539 55.18 21.45 -55.59
CA TRP A 539 55.22 20.26 -54.72
C TRP A 539 56.42 20.27 -53.77
N VAL A 540 57.56 20.81 -54.18
CA VAL A 540 58.73 21.00 -53.30
C VAL A 540 58.42 22.04 -52.21
N SER A 541 57.86 23.21 -52.56
CA SER A 541 57.46 24.22 -51.58
C SER A 541 56.40 23.70 -50.61
N PHE A 542 55.42 22.93 -51.10
CA PHE A 542 54.43 22.25 -50.27
C PHE A 542 55.09 21.30 -49.26
N ALA A 543 56.00 20.45 -49.73
CA ALA A 543 56.69 19.49 -48.86
C ALA A 543 57.52 20.17 -47.78
N VAL A 544 58.26 21.23 -48.12
CA VAL A 544 59.07 22.01 -47.17
C VAL A 544 58.20 22.71 -46.13
N ILE A 545 57.13 23.38 -46.55
CA ILE A 545 56.24 24.12 -45.64
C ILE A 545 55.45 23.18 -44.74
N MET A 546 54.96 22.05 -45.27
CA MET A 546 54.28 21.03 -44.47
C MET A 546 55.24 20.44 -43.44
N PHE A 547 56.45 20.06 -43.84
CA PHE A 547 57.48 19.55 -42.93
C PHE A 547 57.84 20.56 -41.84
N LEU A 548 58.07 21.83 -42.19
CA LEU A 548 58.37 22.89 -41.22
C LEU A 548 57.20 23.09 -40.24
N SER A 549 55.96 23.02 -40.73
CA SER A 549 54.75 23.15 -39.89
C SER A 549 54.60 21.98 -38.92
N VAL A 550 54.93 20.76 -39.32
CA VAL A 550 54.97 19.57 -38.44
C VAL A 550 56.07 19.71 -37.39
N VAL A 551 57.29 20.11 -37.78
CA VAL A 551 58.40 20.32 -36.85
C VAL A 551 58.05 21.41 -35.83
N MET A 552 57.44 22.50 -36.27
CA MET A 552 56.98 23.59 -35.40
C MET A 552 55.91 23.09 -34.42
N LEU A 553 54.91 22.32 -34.86
CA LEU A 553 53.92 21.70 -33.96
C LEU A 553 54.54 20.76 -32.91
N VAL A 554 55.56 19.97 -33.29
CA VAL A 554 56.28 19.09 -32.36
C VAL A 554 57.11 19.90 -31.35
N LEU A 555 57.80 20.94 -31.82
CA LEU A 555 58.61 21.81 -30.97
C LEU A 555 57.75 22.60 -29.98
N PHE A 556 56.63 23.19 -30.43
CA PHE A 556 55.68 23.87 -29.55
C PHE A 556 54.99 22.90 -28.59
N GLY A 557 54.68 21.68 -29.04
CA GLY A 557 54.16 20.62 -28.17
C GLY A 557 55.15 20.19 -27.08
N TYR A 558 56.46 20.22 -27.37
CA TYR A 558 57.51 19.88 -26.42
C TYR A 558 57.81 21.03 -25.43
N VAL A 559 57.82 22.28 -25.91
CA VAL A 559 58.18 23.47 -25.11
C VAL A 559 57.02 23.95 -24.23
N SER A 560 55.77 23.82 -24.68
CA SER A 560 54.62 24.41 -23.99
C SER A 560 54.08 23.60 -22.81
N ASP A 561 54.60 22.40 -22.53
CA ASP A 561 54.10 21.44 -21.52
C ASP A 561 52.58 21.17 -21.58
N THR A 562 51.91 21.61 -22.65
CA THR A 562 50.50 21.37 -23.00
C THR A 562 50.30 19.96 -23.55
N VAL A 563 51.13 19.02 -23.09
CA VAL A 563 50.87 17.58 -23.12
C VAL A 563 49.93 17.22 -21.95
N GLU A 564 48.89 18.02 -21.72
CA GLU A 564 47.72 17.67 -20.88
C GLU A 564 46.80 16.71 -21.65
N GLY A 565 47.39 15.56 -22.00
CA GLY A 565 46.72 14.41 -22.59
C GLY A 565 47.44 13.09 -22.30
N GLN A 566 48.64 13.10 -21.71
CA GLN A 566 49.38 11.88 -21.40
C GLN A 566 49.20 11.35 -19.97
N THR A 567 48.57 12.08 -19.04
CA THR A 567 48.58 11.69 -17.62
C THR A 567 47.64 10.53 -17.27
N ILE A 568 46.67 10.14 -18.10
CA ILE A 568 45.73 9.05 -17.74
C ILE A 568 45.97 7.74 -18.51
N TYR A 569 46.36 7.77 -19.79
CA TYR A 569 46.60 6.53 -20.56
C TYR A 569 47.80 5.73 -20.04
N ARG A 570 48.83 6.41 -19.52
CA ARG A 570 50.03 5.74 -18.98
C ARG A 570 49.76 5.00 -17.66
N SER A 571 48.74 5.43 -16.89
CA SER A 571 48.35 4.81 -15.62
C SER A 571 47.45 3.59 -15.83
N MET A 572 46.46 3.68 -16.72
CA MET A 572 45.55 2.55 -16.99
C MET A 572 46.25 1.41 -17.74
N PHE A 573 47.10 1.71 -18.73
CA PHE A 573 47.85 0.68 -19.46
C PHE A 573 48.85 -0.03 -18.53
N ARG A 574 49.57 0.69 -17.66
CA ARG A 574 50.44 0.07 -16.63
C ARG A 574 49.67 -0.76 -15.61
N THR A 575 48.47 -0.34 -15.20
CA THR A 575 47.67 -1.07 -14.22
C THR A 575 47.06 -2.33 -14.82
N PHE A 576 46.64 -2.30 -16.09
CA PHE A 576 46.16 -3.46 -16.82
C PHE A 576 47.29 -4.43 -17.16
N PHE A 577 48.47 -3.94 -17.57
CA PHE A 577 49.65 -4.78 -17.80
C PHE A 577 50.16 -5.43 -16.50
N ARG A 578 50.08 -4.73 -15.36
CA ARG A 578 50.45 -5.30 -14.04
C ARG A 578 49.44 -6.35 -13.56
N LYS A 579 48.14 -6.18 -13.86
CA LYS A 579 47.08 -7.15 -13.51
C LYS A 579 47.08 -8.37 -14.43
N SER A 580 47.48 -8.21 -15.70
CA SER A 580 47.72 -9.31 -16.63
C SER A 580 48.97 -10.10 -16.25
N ARG A 581 50.06 -9.42 -15.86
CA ARG A 581 51.32 -10.08 -15.48
C ARG A 581 51.23 -10.86 -14.17
N ASN A 582 50.43 -10.40 -13.20
CA ASN A 582 50.17 -11.14 -11.97
C ASN A 582 49.22 -12.34 -12.14
N ARG A 583 48.52 -12.45 -13.28
CA ARG A 583 47.65 -13.59 -13.60
C ARG A 583 48.36 -14.66 -14.45
N PHE A 584 49.52 -14.32 -15.04
CA PHE A 584 50.35 -15.23 -15.85
C PHE A 584 51.57 -15.80 -15.12
N LEU A 585 51.92 -15.30 -13.93
CA LEU A 585 53.08 -15.75 -13.14
C LEU A 585 52.69 -16.34 -11.77
N GLY A 586 51.44 -16.75 -11.61
CA GLY A 586 50.92 -17.38 -10.41
C GLY A 586 50.50 -18.82 -10.66
N GLN A 587 51.39 -19.65 -11.20
CA GLN A 587 51.23 -21.10 -11.20
C GLN A 587 52.62 -21.77 -11.26
N GLU A 588 52.81 -22.74 -10.36
CA GLU A 588 53.96 -23.64 -10.17
C GLU A 588 55.16 -23.12 -9.37
N ASP A 589 55.13 -23.42 -8.07
CA ASP A 589 56.25 -24.11 -7.42
C ASP A 589 55.67 -25.16 -6.45
N VAL A 590 55.82 -26.44 -6.81
CA VAL A 590 55.76 -27.61 -5.93
C VAL A 590 57.14 -28.27 -6.01
N PRO A 591 57.76 -28.63 -4.87
CA PRO A 591 58.25 -30.00 -4.73
C PRO A 591 57.96 -30.54 -3.32
N ALA A 592 57.25 -31.66 -3.23
CA ALA A 592 57.80 -33.02 -3.13
C ALA A 592 57.83 -33.50 -1.67
N ASP A 593 56.91 -34.44 -1.40
CA ASP A 593 56.80 -35.28 -0.21
C ASP A 593 58.05 -36.18 -0.05
N PRO A 594 58.37 -36.64 1.16
CA PRO A 594 58.04 -38.03 1.43
C PRO A 594 57.59 -38.32 2.88
N GLY A 595 56.47 -39.03 2.99
CA GLY A 595 56.50 -40.37 3.58
C GLY A 595 56.26 -40.53 5.09
N HIS A 596 55.13 -41.18 5.37
CA HIS A 596 54.90 -42.22 6.38
C HIS A 596 54.40 -41.88 7.81
N LEU A 597 53.20 -42.42 8.06
CA LEU A 597 52.79 -43.33 9.16
C LEU A 597 52.04 -42.82 10.40
N HIS A 598 51.00 -43.63 10.71
CA HIS A 598 50.23 -43.84 11.94
C HIS A 598 49.08 -42.86 12.26
N GLU A 599 47.83 -43.32 12.13
CA GLU A 599 46.95 -43.85 13.22
C GLU A 599 46.55 -42.69 14.16
N HIS A 600 45.30 -42.24 14.18
CA HIS A 600 44.13 -42.90 14.78
C HIS A 600 42.89 -42.04 14.52
#